data_AF-A0A7J3N0R3-F1
#
_entry.id   AF-A0A7J3N0R3-F1
#
_cell.length_a   1.000
_cell.length_b   1.000
_cell.length_c   1.000
_cell.angle_alpha   90.00
_cell.angle_beta   90.00
_cell.angle_gamma   90.00
#
_symmetry.space_group_name_H-M   'P 1'
#
loop_
_entity.id
_entity.type
_entity.pdbx_description
1 polymer ?
#
loop_
_entity_poly.entity_id
_entity_poly.type
_entity_poly.pdbx_seq_one_letter_code
_entity_poly.pdbx_strand_id
1 'polypeptide(L)'
;MVSTVTKYRIILRILRRPFKYWYPGANFINEIIDRYGNHIENGDILVISEKALSIALGNIYDEEIIHVDIITKLFTFMTVKILWTKLLRSLLKSQDILSILDNTSIKVLGAHKKLALRYGGLKHFLKPVSEAGIDTTNLPYSYVSLPLLNIDHVLNKIQIEIYRNLKKYVNILVIDTDKTYRMKYLKNVVFATRFSTIKGVIDLGFVSYILGKKFRNLFVAYPTPIAYKGIRLSLHLILYIAKFVEKFMGHGLGRTAVEMLMNLNKRDFKDIKWIDMNKVKHYPVILVKLKIIHKSFN
;
A
#
# COMPACT_ATOMS: atom_id res chain seq x y z
N MET A 1 -10.82 -23.75 38.04
CA MET A 1 -11.20 -22.59 37.19
C MET A 1 -11.21 -23.02 35.73
N VAL A 2 -12.38 -23.35 35.18
CA VAL A 2 -12.51 -23.65 33.75
C VAL A 2 -12.51 -22.32 33.00
N SER A 3 -11.38 -21.94 32.42
CA SER A 3 -11.34 -20.81 31.50
C SER A 3 -12.12 -21.18 30.24
N THR A 4 -13.39 -20.81 30.18
CA THR A 4 -14.20 -20.94 28.97
C THR A 4 -13.58 -20.03 27.90
N VAL A 5 -12.77 -20.62 27.02
CA VAL A 5 -12.26 -19.91 25.84
C VAL A 5 -13.45 -19.69 24.92
N THR A 6 -14.09 -18.52 25.04
CA THR A 6 -15.20 -18.12 24.18
C THR A 6 -14.67 -18.00 22.75
N LYS A 7 -14.91 -19.03 21.92
CA LYS A 7 -14.57 -18.98 20.50
C LYS A 7 -15.57 -18.06 19.80
N TYR A 8 -15.09 -16.94 19.29
CA TYR A 8 -15.88 -16.06 18.43
C TYR A 8 -15.56 -16.31 16.95
N ARG A 9 -16.57 -16.20 16.09
CA ARG A 9 -16.42 -16.19 14.63
C ARG A 9 -16.58 -14.78 14.13
N ILE A 10 -15.58 -14.28 13.39
CA ILE A 10 -15.66 -12.98 12.73
C ILE A 10 -16.20 -13.21 11.32
N ILE A 11 -17.25 -12.48 10.95
CA ILE A 11 -17.77 -12.41 9.59
C ILE A 11 -17.49 -11.00 9.06
N LEU A 12 -16.81 -10.94 7.91
CA LEU A 12 -16.61 -9.72 7.16
C LEU A 12 -17.59 -9.69 6.00
N ARG A 13 -18.48 -8.69 5.97
CA ARG A 13 -19.28 -8.37 4.78
C ARG A 13 -18.62 -7.22 4.06
N ILE A 14 -18.43 -7.36 2.75
CA ILE A 14 -17.79 -6.35 1.91
C ILE A 14 -18.83 -5.74 1.00
N LEU A 15 -18.81 -4.42 0.91
CA LEU A 15 -19.46 -3.67 -0.15
C LEU A 15 -18.39 -2.98 -1.00
N ARG A 16 -18.35 -3.35 -2.27
CA ARG A 16 -17.43 -2.80 -3.27
C ARG A 16 -18.21 -1.97 -4.27
N ARG A 17 -17.85 -0.69 -4.42
CA ARG A 17 -18.40 0.23 -5.43
C ARG A 17 -17.26 0.80 -6.28
N PRO A 18 -17.43 0.95 -7.61
CA PRO A 18 -16.45 1.61 -8.45
C PRO A 18 -16.44 3.12 -8.20
N PHE A 19 -15.24 3.71 -8.26
CA PHE A 19 -15.01 5.15 -8.19
C PHE A 19 -14.49 5.66 -9.54
N LYS A 20 -14.58 6.98 -9.74
CA LYS A 20 -13.77 7.63 -10.76
C LYS A 20 -12.30 7.55 -10.33
N TYR A 21 -11.39 7.69 -11.28
CA TYR A 21 -9.99 7.86 -10.91
C TYR A 21 -9.85 9.13 -10.08
N TRP A 22 -9.15 9.04 -8.95
CA TRP A 22 -8.89 10.20 -8.10
C TRP A 22 -7.66 10.94 -8.62
N TYR A 23 -7.91 12.00 -9.38
CA TYR A 23 -6.88 12.94 -9.81
C TYR A 23 -6.37 13.80 -8.64
N PRO A 24 -5.19 14.41 -8.77
CA PRO A 24 -4.76 15.46 -7.84
C PRO A 24 -5.84 16.53 -7.64
N GLY A 25 -6.20 16.78 -6.38
CA GLY A 25 -7.26 17.71 -6.02
C GLY A 25 -8.68 17.12 -6.04
N ALA A 26 -8.84 15.81 -6.29
CA ALA A 26 -10.16 15.16 -6.25
C ALA A 26 -10.79 15.28 -4.85
N ASN A 27 -12.09 15.59 -4.82
CA ASN A 27 -12.87 15.60 -3.57
C ASN A 27 -13.30 14.17 -3.19
N PHE A 28 -12.30 13.37 -2.81
CA PHE A 28 -12.48 11.96 -2.48
C PHE A 28 -13.43 11.73 -1.29
N ILE A 29 -13.56 12.69 -0.38
CA ILE A 29 -14.48 12.58 0.77
C ILE A 29 -15.93 12.63 0.29
N ASN A 30 -16.29 13.60 -0.55
CA ASN A 30 -17.63 13.67 -1.12
C ASN A 30 -17.91 12.43 -1.97
N GLU A 31 -16.95 11.96 -2.77
CA GLU A 31 -17.12 10.70 -3.50
C GLU A 31 -17.39 9.51 -2.58
N ILE A 32 -16.72 9.39 -1.43
CA ILE A 32 -16.99 8.33 -0.45
C ILE A 32 -18.43 8.43 0.08
N ILE A 33 -18.87 9.64 0.44
CA ILE A 33 -20.21 9.91 0.95
C ILE A 33 -21.26 9.57 -0.12
N ASP A 34 -21.06 10.01 -1.36
CA ASP A 34 -21.99 9.75 -2.47
C ASP A 34 -22.12 8.24 -2.77
N ARG A 35 -21.00 7.50 -2.70
CA ARG A 35 -20.97 6.08 -3.06
C ARG A 35 -21.45 5.16 -1.94
N TYR A 36 -21.16 5.50 -0.69
CA TYR A 36 -21.38 4.62 0.45
C TYR A 36 -22.35 5.18 1.49
N GLY A 37 -22.74 6.45 1.43
CA GLY A 37 -23.49 7.13 2.49
C GLY A 37 -24.74 6.39 2.97
N ASN A 38 -25.55 5.89 2.04
CA ASN A 38 -26.77 5.14 2.34
C ASN A 38 -26.52 3.73 2.92
N HIS A 39 -25.28 3.26 2.91
CA HIS A 39 -24.91 1.91 3.37
C HIS A 39 -24.01 1.93 4.61
N ILE A 40 -23.48 3.09 4.99
CA ILE A 40 -22.60 3.25 6.15
C ILE A 40 -23.43 3.17 7.44
N GLU A 41 -23.02 2.27 8.33
CA GLU A 41 -23.52 2.16 9.69
C GLU A 41 -22.42 2.51 10.71
N ASN A 42 -22.84 2.74 11.96
CA ASN A 42 -21.90 2.99 13.05
C ASN A 42 -21.00 1.76 13.27
N GLY A 43 -19.69 1.99 13.36
CA GLY A 43 -18.70 0.93 13.56
C GLY A 43 -18.24 0.23 12.28
N ASP A 44 -18.80 0.58 11.11
CA ASP A 44 -18.27 0.09 9.84
C ASP A 44 -16.82 0.59 9.61
N ILE A 45 -16.06 -0.18 8.83
CA ILE A 45 -14.66 0.13 8.52
C ILE A 45 -14.54 0.53 7.05
N LEU A 46 -14.12 1.75 6.80
CA LEU A 46 -13.68 2.20 5.49
C LEU A 46 -12.21 1.83 5.31
N VAL A 47 -11.94 0.92 4.38
CA VAL A 47 -10.57 0.54 4.03
C VAL A 47 -10.18 1.29 2.77
N ILE A 48 -9.10 2.08 2.83
CA ILE A 48 -8.69 3.04 1.80
C ILE A 48 -7.27 2.71 1.33
N SER A 49 -7.02 2.76 0.02
CA SER A 49 -5.67 2.68 -0.54
C SER A 49 -4.88 3.96 -0.24
N GLU A 50 -3.71 3.83 0.38
CA GLU A 50 -2.82 4.97 0.63
C GLU A 50 -2.41 5.66 -0.67
N LYS A 51 -2.08 4.90 -1.71
CA LYS A 51 -1.72 5.41 -3.03
C LYS A 51 -2.80 6.33 -3.59
N ALA A 52 -4.04 5.84 -3.63
CA ALA A 52 -5.15 6.63 -4.15
C ALA A 52 -5.36 7.92 -3.33
N LEU A 53 -5.24 7.82 -2.00
CA LEU A 53 -5.34 8.97 -1.11
C LEU A 53 -4.20 9.98 -1.35
N SER A 54 -2.97 9.49 -1.54
CA SER A 54 -1.78 10.30 -1.84
C SER A 54 -1.95 11.07 -3.15
N ILE A 55 -2.42 10.39 -4.21
CA ILE A 55 -2.71 11.02 -5.50
C ILE A 55 -3.81 12.07 -5.33
N ALA A 56 -4.94 11.74 -4.69
CA ALA A 56 -6.05 12.67 -4.49
C ALA A 56 -5.64 13.95 -3.75
N LEU A 57 -4.75 13.81 -2.76
CA LEU A 57 -4.19 14.93 -2.00
C LEU A 57 -3.14 15.73 -2.76
N GLY A 58 -2.79 15.35 -3.99
CA GLY A 58 -1.73 15.97 -4.77
C GLY A 58 -0.33 15.71 -4.21
N ASN A 59 -0.17 14.69 -3.34
CA ASN A 59 1.12 14.27 -2.79
C ASN A 59 1.88 13.40 -3.79
N ILE A 60 2.06 13.95 -4.98
CA ILE A 60 2.79 13.37 -6.09
C ILE A 60 4.09 14.13 -6.32
N TYR A 61 5.08 13.46 -6.88
CA TYR A 61 6.36 14.06 -7.21
C TYR A 61 6.80 13.65 -8.61
N ASP A 62 7.43 14.57 -9.33
CA ASP A 62 8.03 14.29 -10.63
C ASP A 62 9.47 13.82 -10.44
N GLU A 63 9.79 12.59 -10.81
CA GLU A 63 11.16 12.10 -10.70
C GLU A 63 12.09 12.66 -11.80
N GLU A 64 11.56 13.24 -12.87
CA GLU A 64 12.37 13.78 -13.98
C GLU A 64 13.16 15.03 -13.57
N ILE A 65 12.65 15.81 -12.60
CA ILE A 65 13.35 16.98 -12.06
C ILE A 65 14.50 16.60 -11.09
N ILE A 66 14.63 15.32 -10.72
CA ILE A 66 15.67 14.88 -9.78
C ILE A 66 17.01 14.80 -10.49
N HIS A 67 17.93 15.67 -10.09
CA HIS A 67 19.32 15.56 -10.50
C HIS A 67 20.03 14.40 -9.78
N VAL A 68 20.47 13.41 -10.55
CA VAL A 68 21.22 12.24 -10.06
C VAL A 68 22.71 12.53 -10.11
N ASP A 69 23.30 12.74 -8.94
CA ASP A 69 24.74 12.94 -8.78
C ASP A 69 25.53 11.63 -8.93
N ILE A 70 26.85 11.76 -9.06
CA ILE A 70 27.77 10.63 -9.31
C ILE A 70 27.71 9.60 -8.17
N ILE A 71 27.61 10.06 -6.92
CA ILE A 71 27.55 9.19 -5.75
C ILE A 71 26.26 8.37 -5.79
N THR A 72 25.12 9.02 -6.01
CA THR A 72 23.83 8.34 -6.19
C THR A 72 23.88 7.34 -7.34
N LYS A 73 24.48 7.71 -8.48
CA LYS A 73 24.63 6.82 -9.65
C LYS A 73 25.45 5.57 -9.30
N LEU A 74 26.57 5.74 -8.60
CA LEU A 74 27.44 4.65 -8.16
C LEU A 74 26.72 3.71 -7.18
N PHE A 75 26.12 4.24 -6.12
CA PHE A 75 25.39 3.42 -5.13
C PHE A 75 24.15 2.75 -5.73
N THR A 76 23.48 3.38 -6.68
CA THR A 76 22.38 2.78 -7.43
C THR A 76 22.88 1.61 -8.27
N PHE A 77 23.99 1.77 -8.98
CA PHE A 77 24.61 0.68 -9.73
C PHE A 77 25.00 -0.49 -8.83
N MET A 78 25.68 -0.22 -7.70
CA MET A 78 26.07 -1.27 -6.75
C MET A 78 24.84 -1.99 -6.16
N THR A 79 23.80 -1.25 -5.82
CA THR A 79 22.60 -1.85 -5.23
C THR A 79 21.79 -2.64 -6.25
N VAL A 80 21.49 -2.07 -7.41
CA VAL A 80 20.63 -2.71 -8.41
C VAL A 80 21.40 -3.77 -9.19
N LYS A 81 22.48 -3.39 -9.87
CA LYS A 81 23.14 -4.25 -10.84
C LYS A 81 24.05 -5.29 -10.19
N ILE A 82 24.65 -4.99 -9.04
CA ILE A 82 25.53 -5.94 -8.34
C ILE A 82 24.73 -6.71 -7.28
N LEU A 83 24.24 -6.03 -6.25
CA LEU A 83 23.59 -6.70 -5.12
C LEU A 83 22.33 -7.47 -5.55
N TRP A 84 21.41 -6.85 -6.31
CA TRP A 84 20.15 -7.50 -6.66
C TRP A 84 20.20 -8.35 -7.93
N THR A 85 20.77 -7.85 -9.02
CA THR A 85 20.80 -8.58 -10.31
C THR A 85 21.84 -9.70 -10.35
N LYS A 86 22.94 -9.61 -9.58
CA LYS A 86 24.00 -10.65 -9.54
C LYS A 86 23.95 -11.48 -8.25
N LEU A 87 24.12 -10.86 -7.08
CA LEU A 87 24.31 -11.60 -5.81
C LEU A 87 23.00 -12.20 -5.27
N LEU A 88 21.92 -11.42 -5.25
CA LEU A 88 20.63 -11.80 -4.65
C LEU A 88 19.57 -12.16 -5.69
N ARG A 89 19.97 -12.45 -6.94
CA ARG A 89 19.05 -12.73 -8.06
C ARG A 89 18.06 -13.85 -7.74
N SER A 90 18.52 -14.90 -7.05
CA SER A 90 17.69 -16.06 -6.66
C SER A 90 16.54 -15.71 -5.70
N LEU A 91 16.64 -14.60 -4.97
CA LEU A 91 15.56 -14.09 -4.11
C LEU A 91 14.46 -13.38 -4.92
N LEU A 92 14.80 -12.87 -6.11
CA LEU A 92 13.91 -12.17 -7.03
C LEU A 92 13.23 -13.17 -7.98
N LYS A 93 12.14 -13.80 -7.50
CA LYS A 93 11.36 -14.76 -8.31
C LYS A 93 10.39 -14.12 -9.32
N SER A 94 10.39 -12.80 -9.46
CA SER A 94 9.48 -12.09 -10.36
C SER A 94 10.23 -11.63 -11.60
N GLN A 95 9.81 -12.10 -12.77
CA GLN A 95 10.39 -11.70 -14.03
C GLN A 95 10.19 -10.20 -14.29
N ASP A 96 9.07 -9.63 -13.87
CA ASP A 96 8.80 -8.18 -13.95
C ASP A 96 9.79 -7.37 -13.14
N ILE A 97 10.16 -7.84 -11.94
CA ILE A 97 11.13 -7.12 -11.11
C ILE A 97 12.49 -7.17 -11.78
N LEU A 98 12.91 -8.36 -12.25
CA LEU A 98 14.18 -8.50 -12.95
C LEU A 98 14.21 -7.64 -14.22
N SER A 99 13.14 -7.59 -15.01
CA SER A 99 13.08 -6.77 -16.22
C SER A 99 13.16 -5.28 -15.91
N ILE A 100 12.51 -4.80 -14.85
CA ILE A 100 12.66 -3.42 -14.38
C ILE A 100 14.12 -3.14 -14.01
N LEU A 101 14.72 -3.98 -13.16
CA LEU A 101 16.09 -3.78 -12.70
C LEU A 101 17.12 -3.87 -13.84
N ASP A 102 16.91 -4.74 -14.83
CA ASP A 102 17.84 -5.00 -15.92
C ASP A 102 17.72 -3.95 -17.03
N ASN A 103 16.49 -3.58 -17.43
CA ASN A 103 16.24 -2.73 -18.60
C ASN A 103 16.13 -1.24 -18.27
N THR A 104 15.85 -0.86 -17.03
CA THR A 104 15.71 0.56 -16.65
C THR A 104 17.09 1.20 -16.52
N SER A 105 17.23 2.41 -17.06
CA SER A 105 18.49 3.16 -16.98
C SER A 105 18.86 3.50 -15.53
N ILE A 106 20.16 3.55 -15.25
CA ILE A 106 20.65 3.95 -13.92
C ILE A 106 20.24 5.38 -13.57
N LYS A 107 20.01 6.25 -14.57
CA LYS A 107 19.51 7.62 -14.31
C LYS A 107 18.11 7.56 -13.70
N VAL A 108 17.19 6.81 -14.30
CA VAL A 108 15.81 6.68 -13.79
C VAL A 108 15.80 5.96 -12.44
N LEU A 109 16.49 4.82 -12.33
CA LEU A 109 16.59 4.10 -11.06
C LEU A 109 17.26 4.94 -9.97
N GLY A 110 18.25 5.77 -10.34
CA GLY A 110 18.97 6.63 -9.41
C GLY A 110 18.10 7.77 -8.88
N ALA A 111 17.24 8.35 -9.72
CA ALA A 111 16.25 9.34 -9.29
C ALA A 111 15.31 8.75 -8.25
N HIS A 112 14.73 7.58 -8.55
CA HIS A 112 13.85 6.85 -7.63
C HIS A 112 14.54 6.48 -6.32
N LYS A 113 15.76 5.92 -6.39
CA LYS A 113 16.55 5.57 -5.21
C LYS A 113 16.92 6.78 -4.36
N LYS A 114 17.25 7.91 -4.97
CA LYS A 114 17.55 9.16 -4.26
C LYS A 114 16.32 9.67 -3.50
N LEU A 115 15.15 9.58 -4.13
CA LEU A 115 13.88 9.91 -3.48
C LEU A 115 13.59 8.95 -2.31
N ALA A 116 13.76 7.65 -2.51
CA ALA A 116 13.61 6.64 -1.46
C ALA A 116 14.58 6.84 -0.30
N LEU A 117 15.82 7.24 -0.56
CA LEU A 117 16.79 7.60 0.47
C LEU A 117 16.31 8.78 1.30
N ARG A 118 15.69 9.79 0.68
CA ARG A 118 15.16 10.97 1.38
C ARG A 118 13.99 10.62 2.30
N TYR A 119 13.04 9.80 1.84
CA TYR A 119 11.84 9.46 2.61
C TYR A 119 12.05 8.32 3.60
N GLY A 120 12.99 7.43 3.30
CA GLY A 120 13.14 6.17 4.03
C GLY A 120 14.55 5.86 4.54
N GLY A 121 15.55 6.63 4.15
CA GLY A 121 16.93 6.35 4.49
C GLY A 121 17.49 5.09 3.83
N LEU A 122 18.67 4.69 4.29
CA LEU A 122 19.47 3.66 3.65
C LEU A 122 18.77 2.29 3.59
N LYS A 123 18.00 1.94 4.62
CA LYS A 123 17.24 0.67 4.66
C LYS A 123 16.19 0.56 3.55
N HIS A 124 15.72 1.67 2.98
CA HIS A 124 14.83 1.67 1.85
C HIS A 124 15.56 1.81 0.52
N PHE A 125 16.64 2.61 0.48
CA PHE A 125 17.53 2.70 -0.67
C PHE A 125 18.09 1.33 -1.11
N LEU A 126 18.42 0.45 -0.16
CA LEU A 126 19.00 -0.86 -0.46
C LEU A 126 18.02 -1.87 -1.05
N LYS A 127 16.72 -1.57 -1.09
CA LYS A 127 15.71 -2.48 -1.64
C LYS A 127 15.81 -2.59 -3.16
N PRO A 128 15.24 -3.63 -3.79
CA PRO A 128 15.16 -3.70 -5.24
C PRO A 128 13.96 -2.91 -5.78
N VAL A 129 12.85 -2.92 -5.04
CA VAL A 129 11.55 -2.31 -5.38
C VAL A 129 10.80 -1.95 -4.08
N SER A 130 9.59 -1.40 -4.22
CA SER A 130 8.70 -1.03 -3.11
C SER A 130 9.30 0.05 -2.21
N GLU A 131 10.09 0.99 -2.74
CA GLU A 131 11.05 1.78 -1.96
C GLU A 131 10.37 2.88 -1.13
N ALA A 132 10.45 2.79 0.20
CA ALA A 132 9.86 3.73 1.16
C ALA A 132 8.34 4.01 1.00
N GLY A 133 7.60 3.22 0.21
CA GLY A 133 6.21 3.49 -0.10
C GLY A 133 5.98 4.48 -1.24
N ILE A 134 7.01 4.76 -2.01
CA ILE A 134 6.93 5.53 -3.25
C ILE A 134 6.44 4.59 -4.35
N ASP A 135 5.38 4.97 -5.04
CA ASP A 135 4.73 4.11 -6.03
C ASP A 135 4.63 4.80 -7.40
N THR A 136 5.01 4.06 -8.44
CA THR A 136 5.05 4.51 -9.85
C THR A 136 3.85 4.04 -10.66
N THR A 137 3.02 3.15 -10.12
CA THR A 137 1.88 2.56 -10.83
C THR A 137 0.62 3.39 -10.67
N ASN A 138 -0.27 3.33 -11.66
CA ASN A 138 -1.49 4.14 -11.71
C ASN A 138 -1.20 5.66 -11.67
N LEU A 139 -0.06 6.08 -12.22
CA LEU A 139 0.33 7.46 -12.45
C LEU A 139 0.97 7.59 -13.85
N PRO A 140 0.84 8.74 -14.51
CA PRO A 140 1.46 8.99 -15.81
C PRO A 140 2.88 9.55 -15.70
N TYR A 141 3.57 9.60 -16.84
CA TYR A 141 4.89 10.23 -16.98
C TYR A 141 5.93 9.63 -16.01
N SER A 142 6.73 10.50 -15.39
CA SER A 142 7.68 10.21 -14.31
C SER A 142 7.09 10.50 -12.92
N TYR A 143 5.76 10.58 -12.80
CA TYR A 143 5.14 10.87 -11.52
C TYR A 143 5.11 9.64 -10.62
N VAL A 144 5.35 9.90 -9.34
CA VAL A 144 5.23 8.94 -8.26
C VAL A 144 4.34 9.47 -7.15
N SER A 145 3.59 8.59 -6.50
CA SER A 145 2.88 8.93 -5.27
C SER A 145 3.83 8.79 -4.09
N LEU A 146 3.86 9.78 -3.22
CA LEU A 146 4.70 9.78 -2.02
C LEU A 146 3.99 9.14 -0.82
N PRO A 147 4.71 8.59 0.16
CA PRO A 147 4.11 8.13 1.41
C PRO A 147 3.49 9.30 2.18
N LEU A 148 2.36 9.05 2.86
CA LEU A 148 1.64 10.08 3.62
C LEU A 148 2.18 10.19 5.05
N LEU A 149 3.10 11.13 5.31
CA LEU A 149 3.70 11.32 6.64
C LEU A 149 2.69 11.82 7.70
N ASN A 150 1.72 12.64 7.30
CA ASN A 150 0.68 13.22 8.18
C ASN A 150 -0.66 12.48 8.08
N ILE A 151 -0.61 11.16 7.90
CA ILE A 151 -1.80 10.33 7.64
C ILE A 151 -2.86 10.46 8.74
N ASP A 152 -2.47 10.63 10.01
CA ASP A 152 -3.41 10.76 11.13
C ASP A 152 -4.29 12.01 11.00
N HIS A 153 -3.73 13.13 10.51
CA HIS A 153 -4.52 14.33 10.22
C HIS A 153 -5.54 14.09 9.12
N VAL A 154 -5.14 13.36 8.07
CA VAL A 154 -6.03 12.98 6.97
C VAL A 154 -7.17 12.09 7.48
N LEU A 155 -6.89 11.10 8.33
CA LEU A 155 -7.93 10.22 8.88
C LEU A 155 -8.92 10.99 9.76
N ASN A 156 -8.42 11.91 10.58
CA ASN A 156 -9.28 12.78 11.40
C ASN A 156 -10.21 13.61 10.52
N LYS A 157 -9.69 14.22 9.44
CA LYS A 157 -10.50 15.00 8.50
C LYS A 157 -11.60 14.15 7.86
N ILE A 158 -11.28 12.94 7.40
CA ILE A 158 -12.27 12.03 6.82
C ILE A 158 -13.37 11.66 7.84
N GLN A 159 -13.01 11.30 9.07
CA GLN A 159 -13.99 10.97 10.11
C GLN A 159 -14.91 12.15 10.44
N ILE A 160 -14.34 13.36 10.57
CA ILE A 160 -15.09 14.58 10.88
C ILE A 160 -16.09 14.87 9.77
N GLU A 161 -15.67 14.84 8.51
CA GLU A 161 -16.54 15.13 7.38
C GLU A 161 -17.64 14.07 7.20
N ILE A 162 -17.32 12.79 7.36
CA ILE A 162 -18.33 11.73 7.34
C ILE A 162 -19.33 11.91 8.48
N TYR A 163 -18.87 12.23 9.69
CA TYR A 163 -19.77 12.47 10.81
C TYR A 163 -20.65 13.70 10.60
N ARG A 164 -20.10 14.79 10.06
CA ARG A 164 -20.84 16.02 9.75
C ARG A 164 -21.99 15.75 8.78
N ASN A 165 -21.73 14.99 7.72
CA ASN A 165 -22.69 14.73 6.64
C ASN A 165 -23.67 13.59 6.95
N LEU A 166 -23.22 12.50 7.60
CA LEU A 166 -24.01 11.28 7.76
C LEU A 166 -24.44 11.00 9.21
N LYS A 167 -23.88 11.72 10.19
CA LYS A 167 -24.04 11.45 11.64
C LYS A 167 -23.68 10.01 12.01
N LYS A 168 -22.68 9.44 11.33
CA LYS A 168 -22.16 8.07 11.57
C LYS A 168 -20.71 8.10 12.05
N TYR A 169 -20.41 7.26 13.02
CA TYR A 169 -19.05 7.01 13.51
C TYR A 169 -18.45 5.83 12.76
N VAL A 170 -17.47 6.10 11.89
CA VAL A 170 -16.79 5.09 11.08
C VAL A 170 -15.36 4.87 11.55
N ASN A 171 -14.87 3.65 11.39
CA ASN A 171 -13.46 3.32 11.52
C ASN A 171 -12.79 3.47 10.15
N ILE A 172 -11.52 3.86 10.11
CA ILE A 172 -10.76 4.04 8.87
C ILE A 172 -9.48 3.24 8.97
N LEU A 173 -9.23 2.40 7.97
CA LEU A 173 -8.00 1.64 7.79
C LEU A 173 -7.36 2.02 6.47
N VAL A 174 -6.17 2.59 6.50
CA VAL A 174 -5.39 2.85 5.28
C VAL A 174 -4.42 1.70 5.05
N ILE A 175 -4.40 1.17 3.84
CA ILE A 175 -3.53 0.05 3.45
C ILE A 175 -2.71 0.40 2.22
N ASP A 176 -1.56 -0.24 2.12
CA ASP A 176 -0.74 -0.28 0.92
C ASP A 176 -0.42 -1.74 0.53
N THR A 177 -0.17 -1.94 -0.76
CA THR A 177 0.10 -3.25 -1.36
C THR A 177 1.48 -3.82 -1.04
N ASP A 178 2.41 -2.95 -0.60
CA ASP A 178 3.69 -3.36 -0.05
C ASP A 178 3.51 -4.39 1.07
N LYS A 179 4.46 -5.31 1.16
CA LYS A 179 4.30 -6.47 2.06
C LYS A 179 4.83 -6.19 3.46
N THR A 180 4.06 -6.67 4.44
CA THR A 180 4.52 -6.95 5.80
C THR A 180 4.59 -8.46 6.01
N TYR A 181 5.51 -8.89 6.86
CA TYR A 181 5.76 -10.28 7.16
C TYR A 181 5.53 -10.54 8.64
N ARG A 182 4.54 -11.38 8.92
CA ARG A 182 4.26 -11.87 10.28
C ARG A 182 4.93 -13.23 10.46
N MET A 183 5.76 -13.38 11.48
CA MET A 183 6.23 -14.70 11.89
C MET A 183 5.04 -15.53 12.38
N LYS A 184 4.92 -16.79 11.94
CA LYS A 184 3.75 -17.64 12.23
C LYS A 184 3.39 -17.69 13.74
N TYR A 185 4.41 -17.74 14.60
CA TYR A 185 4.27 -17.85 16.06
C TYR A 185 4.11 -16.51 16.78
N LEU A 186 4.43 -15.37 16.15
CA LEU A 186 4.23 -14.04 16.72
C LEU A 186 2.87 -13.49 16.28
N LYS A 187 2.08 -13.01 17.26
CA LYS A 187 0.74 -12.47 17.02
C LYS A 187 0.69 -10.93 17.00
N ASN A 188 1.59 -10.29 17.72
CA ASN A 188 1.52 -8.84 18.03
C ASN A 188 2.61 -8.01 17.36
N VAL A 189 3.50 -8.63 16.58
CA VAL A 189 4.58 -7.95 15.87
C VAL A 189 4.65 -8.44 14.43
N VAL A 190 4.83 -7.50 13.50
CA VAL A 190 5.12 -7.79 12.09
C VAL A 190 6.27 -6.92 11.60
N PHE A 191 7.06 -7.46 10.68
CA PHE A 191 8.13 -6.72 10.04
C PHE A 191 7.62 -6.16 8.71
N ALA A 192 7.61 -4.85 8.59
CA ALA A 192 7.20 -4.14 7.40
C ALA A 192 8.39 -3.79 6.53
N THR A 193 8.11 -3.68 5.23
CA THR A 193 9.07 -3.19 4.25
C THR A 193 9.04 -1.67 4.11
N ARG A 194 8.16 -0.97 4.84
CA ARG A 194 7.98 0.48 4.88
C ARG A 194 7.34 0.92 6.20
N PHE A 195 7.36 2.22 6.45
CA PHE A 195 6.78 2.84 7.66
C PHE A 195 5.25 2.64 7.77
N SER A 196 4.78 2.54 9.01
CA SER A 196 3.37 2.45 9.41
C SER A 196 3.22 3.06 10.81
N THR A 197 2.10 3.74 11.07
CA THR A 197 1.77 4.29 12.41
C THR A 197 1.12 3.25 13.33
N ILE A 198 0.83 2.05 12.82
CA ILE A 198 0.13 1.01 13.59
C ILE A 198 1.07 0.32 14.56
N LYS A 199 0.69 0.32 15.84
CA LYS A 199 1.45 -0.35 16.90
C LYS A 199 1.68 -1.83 16.59
N GLY A 200 2.95 -2.24 16.68
CA GLY A 200 3.39 -3.61 16.39
C GLY A 200 3.83 -3.84 14.95
N VAL A 201 3.69 -2.84 14.07
CA VAL A 201 4.29 -2.85 12.73
C VAL A 201 5.67 -2.21 12.81
N ILE A 202 6.73 -2.99 12.61
CA ILE A 202 8.12 -2.52 12.71
C ILE A 202 8.72 -2.44 11.32
N ASP A 203 9.09 -1.25 10.89
CA ASP A 203 9.71 -1.02 9.60
C ASP A 203 11.21 -1.33 9.60
N LEU A 204 11.55 -2.48 9.01
CA LEU A 204 12.93 -2.95 8.83
C LEU A 204 13.41 -2.84 7.37
N GLY A 205 12.63 -2.21 6.48
CA GLY A 205 13.00 -1.99 5.07
C GLY A 205 13.58 -3.22 4.37
N PHE A 206 14.82 -3.09 3.89
CA PHE A 206 15.62 -4.10 3.22
C PHE A 206 15.68 -5.43 3.98
N VAL A 207 15.86 -5.39 5.30
CA VAL A 207 15.95 -6.60 6.12
C VAL A 207 14.62 -7.36 6.08
N SER A 208 13.50 -6.65 6.24
CA SER A 208 12.16 -7.25 6.14
C SER A 208 11.93 -7.90 4.77
N TYR A 209 12.37 -7.24 3.70
CA TYR A 209 12.25 -7.76 2.34
C TYR A 209 13.00 -9.10 2.18
N ILE A 210 14.25 -9.17 2.65
CA ILE A 210 15.04 -10.42 2.60
C ILE A 210 14.39 -11.51 3.45
N LEU A 211 14.00 -11.19 4.68
CA LEU A 211 13.40 -12.16 5.60
C LEU A 211 12.16 -12.81 4.97
N GLY A 212 11.27 -11.99 4.40
CA GLY A 212 10.06 -12.46 3.75
C GLY A 212 10.31 -13.29 2.49
N LYS A 213 11.34 -12.96 1.69
CA LYS A 213 11.65 -13.69 0.46
C LYS A 213 12.39 -15.00 0.71
N LYS A 214 13.32 -15.02 1.68
CA LYS A 214 14.17 -16.18 2.03
C LYS A 214 13.44 -17.18 2.94
N PHE A 215 12.70 -16.71 3.95
CA PHE A 215 12.11 -17.57 4.98
C PHE A 215 10.58 -17.72 4.85
N ARG A 216 10.08 -17.96 3.64
CA ARG A 216 8.63 -18.04 3.35
C ARG A 216 7.88 -19.08 4.19
N ASN A 217 8.57 -20.11 4.67
CA ASN A 217 7.97 -21.14 5.52
C ASN A 217 7.71 -20.65 6.95
N LEU A 218 8.43 -19.63 7.41
CA LEU A 218 8.32 -19.06 8.76
C LEU A 218 7.43 -17.81 8.81
N PHE A 219 7.27 -17.14 7.68
CA PHE A 219 6.56 -15.87 7.57
C PHE A 219 5.29 -15.98 6.74
N VAL A 220 4.25 -15.23 7.13
CA VAL A 220 3.04 -15.03 6.35
C VAL A 220 3.02 -13.58 5.89
N ALA A 221 2.89 -13.37 4.58
CA ALA A 221 2.80 -12.04 3.98
C ALA A 221 1.37 -11.47 4.05
N TYR A 222 1.29 -10.17 4.34
CA TYR A 222 0.07 -9.35 4.33
C TYR A 222 0.36 -8.02 3.63
N PRO A 223 -0.66 -7.31 3.11
CA PRO A 223 -0.55 -5.90 2.79
C PRO A 223 -0.09 -5.10 4.02
N THR A 224 0.53 -3.95 3.81
CA THR A 224 0.95 -3.08 4.90
C THR A 224 -0.22 -2.22 5.34
N PRO A 225 -0.73 -2.38 6.58
CA PRO A 225 -1.68 -1.43 7.10
C PRO A 225 -0.88 -0.20 7.54
N ILE A 226 -1.12 0.94 6.91
CA ILE A 226 -0.34 2.17 7.07
C ILE A 226 -0.79 2.93 8.31
N ALA A 227 -2.09 3.08 8.47
CA ALA A 227 -2.68 3.78 9.59
C ALA A 227 -4.08 3.25 9.88
N TYR A 228 -4.51 3.38 11.13
CA TYR A 228 -5.84 2.98 11.56
C TYR A 228 -6.38 3.97 12.59
N LYS A 229 -7.63 4.40 12.40
CA LYS A 229 -8.35 5.30 13.30
C LYS A 229 -9.74 4.74 13.56
N GLY A 230 -10.07 4.49 14.83
CA GLY A 230 -11.34 3.90 15.20
C GLY A 230 -11.28 3.12 16.50
N ILE A 231 -12.26 2.23 16.71
CA ILE A 231 -12.29 1.31 17.85
C ILE A 231 -11.02 0.45 17.89
N ARG A 232 -10.54 0.10 19.08
CA ARG A 232 -9.31 -0.67 19.22
C ARG A 232 -9.46 -2.07 18.59
N LEU A 233 -8.70 -2.33 17.53
CA LEU A 233 -8.59 -3.66 16.91
C LEU A 233 -7.23 -4.28 17.22
N SER A 234 -7.19 -5.61 17.25
CA SER A 234 -5.92 -6.33 17.34
C SER A 234 -5.15 -6.25 16.02
N LEU A 235 -3.81 -6.24 16.09
CA LEU A 235 -2.96 -6.24 14.88
C LEU A 235 -3.31 -7.41 13.95
N HIS A 236 -3.58 -8.58 14.52
CA HIS A 236 -4.02 -9.75 13.77
C HIS A 236 -5.29 -9.49 12.94
N LEU A 237 -6.30 -8.84 13.54
CA LEU A 237 -7.54 -8.52 12.85
C LEU A 237 -7.33 -7.46 11.77
N ILE A 238 -6.52 -6.43 12.04
CA ILE A 238 -6.15 -5.40 11.05
C ILE A 238 -5.50 -6.04 9.82
N LEU A 239 -4.50 -6.91 10.03
CA LEU A 239 -3.81 -7.62 8.94
C LEU A 239 -4.76 -8.54 8.17
N TYR A 240 -5.67 -9.22 8.86
CA TYR A 240 -6.66 -10.08 8.24
C TYR A 240 -7.63 -9.28 7.36
N ILE A 241 -8.14 -8.16 7.85
CA ILE A 241 -8.99 -7.25 7.07
C ILE A 241 -8.22 -6.71 5.86
N ALA A 242 -6.99 -6.22 6.05
CA ALA A 242 -6.16 -5.69 4.97
C ALA A 242 -5.95 -6.72 3.85
N LYS A 243 -5.57 -7.96 4.21
CA LYS A 243 -5.39 -9.06 3.24
C LYS A 243 -6.68 -9.49 2.56
N PHE A 244 -7.80 -9.46 3.27
CA PHE A 244 -9.08 -9.81 2.67
C PHE A 244 -9.52 -8.73 1.68
N VAL A 245 -9.39 -7.45 2.04
CA VAL A 245 -9.82 -6.30 1.23
C VAL A 245 -8.92 -6.05 0.01
N GLU A 246 -7.61 -6.25 0.10
CA GLU A 246 -6.68 -6.08 -1.04
C GLU A 246 -7.17 -6.82 -2.30
N LYS A 247 -7.72 -8.03 -2.11
CA LYS A 247 -8.30 -8.84 -3.20
C LYS A 247 -9.46 -8.15 -3.92
N PHE A 248 -10.24 -7.35 -3.20
CA PHE A 248 -11.40 -6.63 -3.73
C PHE A 248 -11.04 -5.25 -4.27
N MET A 249 -9.95 -4.63 -3.81
CA MET A 249 -9.45 -3.38 -4.42
C MET A 249 -8.89 -3.62 -5.82
N GLY A 250 -8.30 -4.79 -6.07
CA GLY A 250 -7.64 -5.09 -7.34
C GLY A 250 -6.38 -4.24 -7.52
N HIS A 251 -5.89 -4.14 -8.75
CA HIS A 251 -4.60 -3.50 -9.05
C HIS A 251 -4.70 -2.34 -10.05
N GLY A 252 -5.92 -1.90 -10.38
CA GLY A 252 -6.14 -0.85 -11.38
C GLY A 252 -5.49 -1.24 -12.71
N LEU A 253 -4.56 -0.42 -13.17
CA LEU A 253 -3.84 -0.63 -14.42
C LEU A 253 -2.77 -1.73 -14.36
N GLY A 254 -2.39 -2.22 -13.18
CA GLY A 254 -1.42 -3.31 -13.04
C GLY A 254 -0.77 -3.35 -11.65
N ARG A 255 -0.23 -4.51 -11.26
CA ARG A 255 0.51 -4.68 -10.00
C ARG A 255 1.90 -4.08 -10.06
N THR A 256 2.49 -4.11 -11.25
CA THR A 256 3.83 -3.61 -11.52
C THR A 256 3.74 -2.55 -12.62
N ALA A 257 4.79 -1.73 -12.70
CA ALA A 257 4.91 -0.75 -13.75
C ALA A 257 4.94 -1.44 -15.15
N VAL A 258 5.56 -2.63 -15.24
CA VAL A 258 5.56 -3.47 -16.45
C VAL A 258 4.16 -3.94 -16.83
N GLU A 259 3.38 -4.45 -15.88
CA GLU A 259 2.00 -4.88 -16.12
C GLU A 259 1.13 -3.69 -16.56
N MET A 260 1.36 -2.50 -16.00
CA MET A 260 0.69 -1.26 -16.42
C MET A 260 0.98 -0.91 -17.88
N LEU A 261 2.23 -0.99 -18.33
CA LEU A 261 2.59 -0.77 -19.72
C LEU A 261 1.91 -1.78 -20.66
N MET A 262 1.90 -3.05 -20.28
CA MET A 262 1.24 -4.12 -21.03
C MET A 262 -0.26 -3.87 -21.16
N ASN A 263 -0.95 -3.59 -20.05
CA ASN A 263 -2.40 -3.35 -20.04
C ASN A 263 -2.81 -2.08 -20.82
N LEU A 264 -1.91 -1.10 -20.93
CA LEU A 264 -2.13 0.12 -21.70
C LEU A 264 -1.63 0.04 -23.15
N ASN A 265 -1.00 -1.08 -23.54
CA ASN A 265 -0.30 -1.23 -24.82
C ASN A 265 0.70 -0.10 -25.09
N LYS A 266 1.53 0.21 -24.08
CA LYS A 266 2.57 1.25 -24.14
C LYS A 266 3.96 0.63 -24.04
N ARG A 267 4.96 1.31 -24.60
CA ARG A 267 6.35 0.84 -24.60
C ARG A 267 7.19 1.51 -23.51
N ASP A 268 6.93 2.79 -23.25
CA ASP A 268 7.64 3.56 -22.22
C ASP A 268 6.68 4.16 -21.19
N PHE A 269 7.14 4.32 -19.95
CA PHE A 269 6.41 5.00 -18.88
C PHE A 269 6.06 6.44 -19.24
N LYS A 270 6.92 7.11 -20.00
CA LYS A 270 6.69 8.47 -20.51
C LYS A 270 5.49 8.57 -21.45
N ASP A 271 5.09 7.46 -22.09
CA ASP A 271 3.96 7.43 -23.02
C ASP A 271 2.59 7.36 -22.32
N ILE A 272 2.60 7.12 -21.00
CA ILE A 272 1.41 7.04 -20.16
C ILE A 272 0.97 8.47 -19.83
N LYS A 273 -0.29 8.79 -20.13
CA LYS A 273 -0.89 10.11 -19.91
C LYS A 273 -2.03 10.03 -18.90
N TRP A 274 -2.43 11.16 -18.34
CA TRP A 274 -3.58 11.23 -17.42
C TRP A 274 -4.86 10.59 -18.00
N ILE A 275 -5.12 10.76 -19.30
CA ILE A 275 -6.28 10.17 -19.96
C ILE A 275 -6.31 8.63 -19.89
N ASP A 276 -5.15 7.98 -19.79
CA ASP A 276 -5.05 6.52 -19.66
C ASP A 276 -5.58 6.02 -18.31
N MET A 277 -5.59 6.87 -17.27
CA MET A 277 -6.08 6.51 -15.94
C MET A 277 -7.58 6.18 -15.94
N ASN A 278 -8.35 6.69 -16.91
CA ASN A 278 -9.79 6.43 -17.01
C ASN A 278 -10.13 5.06 -17.62
N LYS A 279 -9.15 4.30 -18.13
CA LYS A 279 -9.39 3.04 -18.84
C LYS A 279 -9.77 1.86 -17.93
N VAL A 280 -9.58 1.98 -16.62
CA VAL A 280 -9.87 0.91 -15.65
C VAL A 280 -10.78 1.42 -14.55
N LYS A 281 -11.64 0.52 -14.04
CA LYS A 281 -12.45 0.80 -12.85
C LYS A 281 -11.57 0.85 -11.61
N HIS A 282 -11.67 1.94 -10.86
CA HIS A 282 -10.90 2.14 -9.63
C HIS A 282 -11.73 1.74 -8.41
N TYR A 283 -11.09 1.09 -7.45
CA TYR A 283 -11.69 0.70 -6.17
C TYR A 283 -10.82 1.16 -5.00
N PRO A 284 -10.58 2.49 -4.86
CA PRO A 284 -9.70 3.04 -3.84
C PRO A 284 -10.24 2.85 -2.42
N VAL A 285 -11.57 2.62 -2.28
CA VAL A 285 -12.25 2.47 -0.99
C VAL A 285 -13.17 1.26 -1.00
N ILE A 286 -13.08 0.45 0.04
CA ILE A 286 -13.95 -0.69 0.29
C ILE A 286 -14.61 -0.52 1.66
N LEU A 287 -15.94 -0.64 1.71
CA LEU A 287 -16.70 -0.63 2.96
C LEU A 287 -16.76 -2.06 3.53
N VAL A 288 -16.33 -2.22 4.78
CA VAL A 288 -16.32 -3.49 5.50
C VAL A 288 -17.22 -3.42 6.72
N LYS A 289 -18.22 -4.30 6.78
CA LYS A 289 -19.05 -4.49 7.97
C LYS A 289 -18.54 -5.69 8.76
N LEU A 290 -18.22 -5.47 10.04
CA LEU A 290 -17.68 -6.48 10.93
C LEU A 290 -18.77 -7.04 11.86
N LYS A 291 -19.07 -8.33 11.76
CA LYS A 291 -20.01 -9.01 12.65
C LYS A 291 -19.27 -10.07 13.47
N ILE A 292 -19.29 -9.90 14.80
CA ILE A 292 -18.74 -10.88 15.75
C ILE A 292 -19.89 -11.79 16.18
N ILE A 293 -19.75 -13.08 15.95
CA ILE A 293 -20.70 -14.10 16.40
C ILE A 293 -20.04 -14.87 17.53
N HIS A 294 -20.61 -14.78 18.73
CA HIS A 294 -20.21 -15.61 19.86
C HIS A 294 -20.78 -17.02 19.64
N LYS A 295 -19.93 -18.05 19.65
CA LYS A 295 -20.43 -19.42 19.79
C LYS A 295 -20.75 -19.66 21.26
N SER A 296 -22.03 -19.67 21.61
CA SER A 296 -22.48 -20.39 22.81
C SER A 296 -22.42 -21.88 22.48
N PHE A 297 -21.55 -22.61 23.17
CA PHE A 297 -21.68 -24.06 23.26
C PHE A 297 -22.58 -24.32 24.46
N ASN A 298 -23.78 -24.84 24.20
CA ASN A 298 -24.53 -25.56 25.22
C ASN A 298 -23.87 -26.93 25.41
#